data_AF-A0A975EHY8-F1
#
_entry.id   AF-A0A975EHY8-F1
#
_cell.length_a   1.000
_cell.length_b   1.000
_cell.length_c   1.000
_cell.angle_alpha   90.00
_cell.angle_beta   90.00
_cell.angle_gamma   90.00
#
_symmetry.space_group_name_H-M   'P 1'
#
loop_
_entity.id
_entity.type
_entity.pdbx_description
1 polymer ?
#
loop_
_entity_poly.entity_id
_entity_poly.type
_entity_poly.pdbx_seq_one_letter_code
_entity_poly.pdbx_strand_id
1 'polypeptide(L)'
;MFMERRISICSLWFLVSAVSPLPAAERTCRVLFLGTAGSAPESLQLFAGKGSQKIELPRMNLSPVYTLPPGDITLFLLENAPEKPEDIPAGSPKAFLAESISDFYLFISDNRENEALPFSMRIIKANPDKFRDGQLLWFNLTGNLIAGEIGTRKLMLRPMARQIMREPAKATGDYPVDIQYRLPGETDSWPLCATKWLHNPSARIIMLILPESGTRIPRIMSFTDFREKPAEQPSSQPGLSRQGQ
;
A
#
# COMPACT_ATOMS: atom_id res chain seq x y z
N MET A 1 37.11 4.40 -77.21
CA MET A 1 36.21 3.37 -76.65
C MET A 1 36.44 3.33 -75.14
N PHE A 2 35.78 4.23 -74.41
CA PHE A 2 35.91 4.40 -72.96
C PHE A 2 34.67 3.78 -72.30
N MET A 3 34.90 2.89 -71.34
CA MET A 3 33.87 2.12 -70.64
C MET A 3 33.61 2.78 -69.28
N GLU A 4 32.48 3.50 -69.16
CA GLU A 4 32.05 4.11 -67.89
C GLU A 4 31.36 3.07 -67.00
N ARG A 5 31.85 2.88 -65.77
CA ARG A 5 31.18 2.13 -64.71
C ARG A 5 30.26 3.07 -63.92
N ARG A 6 28.95 2.83 -64.00
CA ARG A 6 27.95 3.47 -63.13
C ARG A 6 27.84 2.70 -61.80
N ILE A 7 28.15 3.37 -60.70
CA ILE A 7 27.96 2.88 -59.33
C ILE A 7 26.54 3.26 -58.92
N SER A 8 25.70 2.24 -58.68
CA SER A 8 24.33 2.39 -58.19
C SER A 8 24.35 2.55 -56.67
N ILE A 9 23.90 3.71 -56.19
CA ILE A 9 23.80 4.03 -54.75
C ILE A 9 22.41 3.60 -54.27
N CYS A 10 22.35 2.50 -53.52
CA CYS A 10 21.15 2.08 -52.80
C CYS A 10 20.97 2.95 -51.54
N SER A 11 20.01 3.88 -51.60
CA SER A 11 19.56 4.69 -50.46
C SER A 11 18.80 3.82 -49.46
N LEU A 12 19.45 3.44 -48.36
CA LEU A 12 18.84 2.72 -47.24
C LEU A 12 18.06 3.71 -46.37
N TRP A 13 16.73 3.72 -46.48
CA TRP A 13 15.84 4.47 -45.62
C TRP A 13 15.78 3.82 -44.23
N PHE A 14 16.32 4.50 -43.21
CA PHE A 14 16.10 4.14 -41.81
C PHE A 14 14.67 4.52 -41.41
N LEU A 15 13.79 3.53 -41.29
CA LEU A 15 12.54 3.68 -40.55
C LEU A 15 12.86 3.85 -39.06
N VAL A 16 12.70 5.07 -38.55
CA VAL A 16 12.68 5.34 -37.11
C VAL A 16 11.31 4.92 -36.59
N SER A 17 11.23 3.76 -35.94
CA SER A 17 10.04 3.34 -35.21
C SER A 17 9.84 4.25 -34.00
N ALA A 18 8.76 5.02 -34.00
CA ALA A 18 8.30 5.76 -32.83
C ALA A 18 7.89 4.75 -31.75
N VAL A 19 8.72 4.60 -30.71
CA VAL A 19 8.34 3.90 -29.48
C VAL A 19 7.41 4.84 -28.72
N SER A 20 6.10 4.64 -28.85
CA SER A 20 5.14 5.31 -27.96
C SER A 20 5.36 4.77 -26.54
N PRO A 21 5.60 5.64 -25.53
CA PRO A 21 5.70 5.18 -24.16
C PRO A 21 4.38 4.49 -23.77
N LEU A 22 4.49 3.29 -23.18
CA LEU A 22 3.34 2.62 -22.59
C LEU A 22 2.64 3.58 -21.62
N PRO A 23 1.31 3.65 -21.60
CA PRO A 23 0.59 4.45 -20.61
C PRO A 23 1.06 3.99 -19.24
N ALA A 24 1.61 4.92 -18.46
CA ALA A 24 2.17 4.60 -17.17
C ALA A 24 1.05 4.03 -16.28
N ALA A 25 1.34 2.90 -15.64
CA ALA A 25 0.35 2.16 -14.86
C ALA A 25 -0.27 3.05 -13.78
N GLU A 26 -1.60 3.06 -13.73
CA GLU A 26 -2.36 3.82 -12.74
C GLU A 26 -1.97 3.37 -11.33
N ARG A 27 -1.57 4.31 -10.48
CA ARG A 27 -1.17 4.02 -9.11
C ARG A 27 -2.34 4.20 -8.19
N THR A 28 -2.47 3.31 -7.23
CA THR A 28 -3.60 3.29 -6.32
C THR A 28 -3.16 3.09 -4.89
N CYS A 29 -3.70 3.90 -3.98
CA CYS A 29 -3.44 3.77 -2.56
C CYS A 29 -4.70 3.89 -1.71
N ARG A 30 -4.65 3.28 -0.51
CA ARG A 30 -5.58 3.57 0.58
C ARG A 30 -4.80 4.14 1.76
N VAL A 31 -5.49 4.91 2.60
CA VAL A 31 -4.96 5.46 3.84
C VAL A 31 -5.31 4.51 4.98
N LEU A 32 -4.29 4.23 5.79
CA LEU A 32 -4.37 3.52 7.05
C LEU A 32 -3.97 4.50 8.16
N PHE A 33 -4.95 4.94 8.95
CA PHE A 33 -4.77 6.01 9.93
C PHE A 33 -4.85 5.50 11.38
N LEU A 34 -3.83 5.83 12.18
CA LEU A 34 -3.75 5.56 13.62
C LEU A 34 -3.71 6.86 14.43
N GLY A 35 -4.79 7.62 14.38
CA GLY A 35 -4.94 8.82 15.21
C GLY A 35 -5.57 8.54 16.57
N THR A 36 -4.92 8.98 17.64
CA THR A 36 -5.38 8.73 19.03
C THR A 36 -6.25 9.85 19.61
N ALA A 37 -6.27 11.05 19.01
CA ALA A 37 -6.97 12.20 19.57
C ALA A 37 -8.42 12.33 19.06
N GLY A 38 -9.39 12.61 19.93
CA GLY A 38 -10.76 12.94 19.53
C GLY A 38 -10.84 14.18 18.61
N SER A 39 -9.83 15.06 18.67
CA SER A 39 -9.68 16.25 17.85
C SER A 39 -8.91 16.05 16.54
N ALA A 40 -8.46 14.83 16.22
CA ALA A 40 -7.79 14.58 14.95
C ALA A 40 -8.74 14.86 13.77
N PRO A 41 -8.25 15.51 12.68
CA PRO A 41 -9.08 15.86 11.54
C PRO A 41 -9.60 14.61 10.84
N GLU A 42 -10.78 14.71 10.24
CA GLU A 42 -11.39 13.61 9.48
C GLU A 42 -10.78 13.46 8.08
N SER A 43 -10.07 14.49 7.60
CA SER A 43 -9.49 14.54 6.28
C SER A 43 -8.33 15.51 6.21
N LEU A 44 -7.42 15.28 5.26
CA LEU A 44 -6.29 16.13 4.93
C LEU A 44 -6.12 16.25 3.41
N GLN A 45 -5.16 17.03 2.96
CA GLN A 45 -4.77 17.15 1.57
C GLN A 45 -3.49 16.35 1.31
N LEU A 46 -3.53 15.53 0.26
CA LEU A 46 -2.38 14.82 -0.25
C LEU A 46 -1.91 15.51 -1.53
N PHE A 47 -0.77 16.21 -1.44
CA PHE A 47 -0.14 16.83 -2.60
C PHE A 47 0.85 15.86 -3.26
N ALA A 48 0.69 15.65 -4.57
CA ALA A 48 1.47 14.71 -5.37
C ALA A 48 2.23 15.41 -6.50
N GLY A 49 3.01 16.44 -6.15
CA GLY A 49 3.93 17.15 -7.04
C GLY A 49 3.29 18.19 -7.97
N LYS A 50 2.13 17.88 -8.56
CA LYS A 50 1.42 18.80 -9.49
C LYS A 50 0.00 19.14 -9.07
N GLY A 51 -0.55 18.45 -8.08
CA GLY A 51 -1.91 18.65 -7.64
C GLY A 51 -2.16 18.04 -6.27
N SER A 52 -3.22 18.53 -5.63
CA SER A 52 -3.72 18.04 -4.36
C SER A 52 -5.02 17.28 -4.54
N GLN A 53 -5.23 16.30 -3.69
CA GLN A 53 -6.52 15.67 -3.51
C GLN A 53 -6.82 15.55 -2.02
N LYS A 54 -8.11 15.69 -1.67
CA LYS A 54 -8.59 15.44 -0.32
C LYS A 54 -8.55 13.94 -0.04
N ILE A 55 -7.95 13.56 1.08
CA ILE A 55 -7.92 12.18 1.57
C ILE A 55 -8.61 12.08 2.93
N GLU A 56 -9.30 10.98 3.15
CA GLU A 56 -9.99 10.68 4.40
C GLU A 56 -9.06 10.00 5.38
N LEU A 57 -9.27 10.27 6.67
CA LEU A 57 -8.54 9.68 7.80
C LEU A 57 -9.46 8.81 8.66
N PRO A 58 -9.96 7.68 8.13
CA PRO A 58 -10.84 6.79 8.90
C PRO A 58 -10.08 6.13 10.04
N ARG A 59 -10.69 6.12 11.23
CA ARG A 59 -10.08 5.56 12.46
C ARG A 59 -10.18 4.04 12.56
N MET A 60 -11.26 3.48 12.03
CA MET A 60 -11.63 2.06 12.22
C MET A 60 -11.55 1.24 10.94
N ASN A 61 -11.31 1.87 9.80
CA ASN A 61 -11.32 1.26 8.46
C ASN A 61 -10.20 1.85 7.60
N LEU A 62 -10.02 1.31 6.40
CA LEU A 62 -9.21 1.94 5.36
C LEU A 62 -10.03 3.01 4.64
N SER A 63 -9.37 4.02 4.09
CA SER A 63 -10.02 5.01 3.22
C SER A 63 -10.54 4.36 1.92
N PRO A 64 -11.34 5.09 1.13
CA PRO A 64 -11.52 4.79 -0.29
C PRO A 64 -10.18 4.65 -1.04
N VAL A 65 -10.23 4.07 -2.24
CA VAL A 65 -9.06 3.97 -3.12
C VAL A 65 -8.82 5.33 -3.78
N TYR A 66 -7.60 5.84 -3.68
CA TYR A 66 -7.14 7.06 -4.36
C TYR A 66 -6.22 6.72 -5.51
N THR A 67 -6.40 7.40 -6.63
CA THR A 67 -5.48 7.33 -7.78
C THR A 67 -4.40 8.40 -7.67
N LEU A 68 -3.17 8.06 -8.07
CA LEU A 68 -2.03 8.96 -8.09
C LEU A 68 -1.35 8.99 -9.46
N PRO A 69 -0.72 10.13 -9.82
CA PRO A 69 -0.02 10.21 -11.07
C PRO A 69 1.20 9.27 -11.12
N PRO A 70 1.68 8.95 -12.34
CA PRO A 70 2.88 8.14 -12.55
C PRO A 70 4.18 8.94 -12.33
N GLY A 71 5.34 8.29 -12.50
CA GLY A 71 6.69 8.86 -12.29
C GLY A 71 7.16 8.89 -10.84
N ASP A 72 8.41 9.26 -10.57
CA ASP A 72 8.88 9.44 -9.20
C ASP A 72 8.22 10.67 -8.56
N ILE A 73 7.60 10.51 -7.38
CA ILE A 73 6.84 11.58 -6.73
C ILE A 73 7.22 11.69 -5.25
N THR A 74 7.33 12.91 -4.76
CA THR A 74 7.28 13.19 -3.32
C THR A 74 5.86 13.57 -2.93
N LEU A 75 5.28 12.78 -2.04
CA LEU A 75 3.97 13.05 -1.47
C LEU A 75 4.13 13.94 -0.24
N PHE A 76 3.24 14.92 -0.08
CA PHE A 76 3.14 15.76 1.12
C PHE A 76 1.74 15.66 1.71
N LEU A 77 1.68 15.57 3.04
CA LEU A 77 0.45 15.63 3.81
C LEU A 77 0.27 17.04 4.35
N LEU A 78 -0.87 17.66 4.06
CA LEU A 78 -1.13 19.08 4.31
C LEU A 78 -2.53 19.27 4.89
N GLU A 79 -2.74 20.34 5.68
CA GLU A 79 -4.08 20.72 6.13
C GLU A 79 -4.92 21.28 4.98
N ASN A 80 -4.29 22.15 4.16
CA ASN A 80 -4.91 22.86 3.06
C ASN A 80 -4.14 22.59 1.75
N ALA A 81 -4.84 22.69 0.63
CA ALA A 81 -4.20 22.52 -0.67
C ALA A 81 -3.31 23.75 -0.92
N PRO A 82 -2.04 23.57 -1.31
CA PRO A 82 -1.18 24.69 -1.64
C PRO A 82 -1.62 25.28 -2.99
N GLU A 83 -1.56 26.61 -3.13
CA GLU A 83 -1.80 27.26 -4.42
C GLU A 83 -0.61 27.00 -5.36
N LYS A 84 0.61 26.96 -4.80
CA LYS A 84 1.86 26.69 -5.51
C LYS A 84 2.76 25.76 -4.69
N PRO A 85 3.63 24.96 -5.31
CA PRO A 85 4.54 24.05 -4.59
C PRO A 85 5.41 24.73 -3.53
N GLU A 86 5.73 26.01 -3.70
CA GLU A 86 6.51 26.81 -2.76
C GLU A 86 5.75 27.14 -1.46
N ASP A 87 4.42 27.03 -1.47
CA ASP A 87 3.56 27.30 -0.30
C ASP A 87 3.51 26.12 0.68
N ILE A 88 4.16 25.01 0.35
CA ILE A 88 4.21 23.83 1.21
C ILE A 88 5.01 24.17 2.48
N PRO A 89 4.40 24.07 3.68
CA PRO A 89 5.10 24.40 4.92
C PRO A 89 6.36 23.55 5.12
N ALA A 90 7.42 24.20 5.60
CA ALA A 90 8.62 23.48 6.01
C ALA A 90 8.27 22.50 7.13
N GLY A 91 8.74 21.26 7.03
CA GLY A 91 8.46 20.21 8.02
C GLY A 91 7.18 19.41 7.76
N SER A 92 6.37 19.75 6.74
CA SER A 92 5.20 18.94 6.38
C SER A 92 5.56 17.45 6.21
N PRO A 93 4.76 16.52 6.75
CA PRO A 93 5.01 15.09 6.62
C PRO A 93 5.09 14.72 5.13
N LYS A 94 6.15 14.01 4.76
CA LYS A 94 6.43 13.68 3.38
C LYS A 94 6.94 12.26 3.22
N ALA A 95 6.69 11.67 2.05
CA ALA A 95 7.20 10.37 1.69
C ALA A 95 7.54 10.31 0.20
N PHE A 96 8.66 9.66 -0.12
CA PHE A 96 9.05 9.41 -1.51
C PHE A 96 8.37 8.15 -2.03
N LEU A 97 7.77 8.26 -3.22
CA LEU A 97 7.13 7.18 -3.95
C LEU A 97 7.88 6.94 -5.27
N ALA A 98 8.65 5.86 -5.30
CA ALA A 98 9.38 5.43 -6.49
C ALA A 98 8.43 4.93 -7.58
N GLU A 99 8.85 5.07 -8.85
CA GLU A 99 7.96 4.81 -9.97
C GLU A 99 7.40 3.39 -10.02
N SER A 100 8.22 2.42 -9.58
CA SER A 100 7.91 1.00 -9.54
C SER A 100 6.80 0.61 -8.56
N ILE A 101 6.34 1.53 -7.70
CA ILE A 101 5.33 1.24 -6.67
C ILE A 101 3.96 1.66 -7.20
N SER A 102 3.14 0.70 -7.63
CA SER A 102 1.80 0.96 -8.16
C SER A 102 0.65 0.71 -7.17
N ASP A 103 0.90 -0.07 -6.13
CA ASP A 103 -0.09 -0.45 -5.11
C ASP A 103 0.55 -0.38 -3.73
N PHE A 104 0.01 0.48 -2.87
CA PHE A 104 0.55 0.74 -1.54
C PHE A 104 -0.49 1.30 -0.58
N TYR A 105 -0.13 1.35 0.71
CA TYR A 105 -0.89 2.04 1.73
C TYR A 105 -0.11 3.27 2.23
N LEU A 106 -0.84 4.36 2.44
CA LEU A 106 -0.36 5.53 3.17
C LEU A 106 -0.62 5.27 4.65
N PHE A 107 0.43 4.95 5.39
CA PHE A 107 0.36 4.80 6.83
C PHE A 107 0.55 6.15 7.49
N ILE A 108 -0.50 6.62 8.16
CA ILE A 108 -0.52 7.90 8.85
C ILE A 108 -0.72 7.64 10.35
N SER A 109 0.18 8.17 11.17
CA SER A 109 0.13 8.02 12.63
C SER A 109 0.53 9.30 13.32
N ASP A 110 0.08 9.50 14.55
CA ASP A 110 0.43 10.68 15.35
C ASP A 110 1.95 10.89 15.43
N ASN A 111 2.39 12.14 15.27
CA ASN A 111 3.74 12.59 15.54
C ASN A 111 3.67 14.00 16.13
N ARG A 112 3.53 14.09 17.45
CA ARG A 112 3.33 15.37 18.14
C ARG A 112 4.55 16.27 18.13
N GLU A 113 5.72 15.75 17.74
CA GLU A 113 6.95 16.54 17.58
C GLU A 113 6.96 17.33 16.26
N ASN A 114 6.08 16.99 15.31
CA ASN A 114 5.95 17.76 14.08
C ASN A 114 5.02 18.96 14.29
N GLU A 115 5.62 20.14 14.45
CA GLU A 115 4.91 21.40 14.66
C GLU A 115 4.10 21.86 13.43
N ALA A 116 4.53 21.51 12.21
CA ALA A 116 3.84 21.92 10.99
C ALA A 116 2.52 21.16 10.78
N LEU A 117 2.53 19.87 11.11
CA LEU A 117 1.35 19.01 11.10
C LEU A 117 1.68 17.78 11.97
N PRO A 118 0.94 17.50 13.05
CA PRO A 118 1.34 16.54 14.09
C PRO A 118 1.12 15.07 13.70
N PHE A 119 1.49 14.72 12.48
CA PHE A 119 1.41 13.39 11.90
C PHE A 119 2.74 12.97 11.28
N SER A 120 2.90 11.66 11.13
CA SER A 120 3.93 11.03 10.33
C SER A 120 3.27 10.32 9.15
N MET A 121 3.96 10.26 8.01
CA MET A 121 3.48 9.58 6.81
C MET A 121 4.52 8.60 6.31
N ARG A 122 4.12 7.36 6.06
CA ARG A 122 5.00 6.29 5.55
C ARG A 122 4.32 5.49 4.45
N ILE A 123 5.12 5.00 3.49
CA ILE A 123 4.65 4.12 2.42
C ILE A 123 4.81 2.66 2.85
N ILE A 124 3.69 1.93 2.84
CA ILE A 124 3.68 0.48 2.95
C ILE A 124 3.43 -0.09 1.56
N LYS A 125 4.45 -0.70 0.98
CA LYS A 125 4.36 -1.28 -0.37
C LYS A 125 3.52 -2.57 -0.32
N ALA A 126 2.49 -2.66 -1.17
CA ALA A 126 1.82 -3.93 -1.45
C ALA A 126 2.46 -4.59 -2.69
N ASN A 127 2.75 -3.77 -3.70
CA ASN A 127 3.64 -4.07 -4.82
C ASN A 127 4.93 -3.23 -4.66
N PRO A 128 6.14 -3.79 -4.81
CA PRO A 128 6.50 -5.14 -5.28
C PRO A 128 6.61 -6.20 -4.21
N ASP A 129 6.19 -5.92 -2.97
CA ASP A 129 6.30 -6.85 -1.85
C ASP A 129 5.42 -8.12 -2.02
N LYS A 130 4.63 -8.19 -3.09
CA LYS A 130 3.73 -9.29 -3.45
C LYS A 130 2.70 -9.59 -2.36
N PHE A 131 2.21 -8.55 -1.69
CA PHE A 131 1.08 -8.67 -0.76
C PHE A 131 -0.22 -8.84 -1.56
N ARG A 132 -0.87 -9.99 -1.41
CA ARG A 132 -1.99 -10.44 -2.23
C ARG A 132 -3.20 -10.80 -1.37
N ASP A 133 -4.34 -10.91 -2.02
CA ASP A 133 -5.59 -11.34 -1.39
C ASP A 133 -5.41 -12.69 -0.69
N GLY A 134 -6.05 -12.83 0.47
CA GLY A 134 -5.90 -13.95 1.39
C GLY A 134 -4.68 -13.86 2.32
N GLN A 135 -3.73 -12.98 2.07
CA GLN A 135 -2.55 -12.84 2.93
C GLN A 135 -2.80 -11.89 4.10
N LEU A 136 -1.96 -12.05 5.14
CA LEU A 136 -1.91 -11.12 6.25
C LEU A 136 -0.59 -10.34 6.23
N LEU A 137 -0.67 -9.02 6.29
CA LEU A 137 0.48 -8.15 6.51
C LEU A 137 0.52 -7.73 7.98
N TRP A 138 1.49 -8.25 8.71
CA TRP A 138 1.68 -7.95 10.12
C TRP A 138 2.66 -6.81 10.32
N PHE A 139 2.33 -5.93 11.27
CA PHE A 139 3.21 -4.92 11.82
C PHE A 139 3.25 -5.03 13.33
N ASN A 140 4.46 -5.14 13.87
CA ASN A 140 4.70 -4.95 15.28
C ASN A 140 5.20 -3.52 15.50
N LEU A 141 4.35 -2.67 16.05
CA LEU A 141 4.68 -1.28 16.39
C LEU A 141 5.03 -1.12 17.87
N THR A 142 5.30 -2.24 18.56
CA THR A 142 5.70 -2.27 19.97
C THR A 142 7.20 -2.51 20.13
N GLY A 143 7.68 -2.29 21.35
CA GLY A 143 9.00 -2.74 21.79
C GLY A 143 9.10 -4.25 22.07
N ASN A 144 8.00 -4.99 22.04
CA ASN A 144 7.93 -6.38 22.46
C ASN A 144 8.27 -7.33 21.31
N LEU A 145 8.80 -8.51 21.62
CA LEU A 145 8.81 -9.62 20.65
C LEU A 145 7.40 -10.23 20.62
N ILE A 146 6.86 -10.46 19.43
CA ILE A 146 5.59 -11.19 19.25
C ILE A 146 5.87 -12.52 18.60
N ALA A 147 5.30 -13.60 19.14
CA ALA A 147 5.43 -14.93 18.58
C ALA A 147 4.12 -15.71 18.73
N GLY A 148 3.95 -16.78 17.95
CA GLY A 148 2.76 -17.61 18.06
C GLY A 148 2.46 -18.44 16.82
N GLU A 149 1.22 -18.91 16.73
CA GLU A 149 0.68 -19.70 15.63
C GLU A 149 -0.61 -19.06 15.08
N ILE A 150 -0.67 -18.94 13.75
CA ILE A 150 -1.80 -18.44 12.98
C ILE A 150 -2.22 -19.56 12.03
N GLY A 151 -3.26 -20.31 12.40
CA GLY A 151 -3.58 -21.58 11.77
C GLY A 151 -2.45 -22.58 11.95
N THR A 152 -1.80 -22.97 10.84
CA THR A 152 -0.61 -23.85 10.84
C THR A 152 0.70 -23.09 10.62
N ARG A 153 0.67 -21.75 10.64
CA ARG A 153 1.82 -20.89 10.36
C ARG A 153 2.39 -20.35 11.65
N LYS A 154 3.72 -20.37 11.76
CA LYS A 154 4.43 -19.70 12.87
C LYS A 154 4.57 -18.21 12.59
N LEU A 155 4.26 -17.40 13.59
CA LEU A 155 4.51 -15.97 13.63
C LEU A 155 5.72 -15.69 14.52
N MET A 156 6.63 -14.85 14.06
CA MET A 156 7.68 -14.27 14.90
C MET A 156 8.02 -12.86 14.39
N LEU A 157 7.58 -11.84 15.11
CA LEU A 157 7.79 -10.45 14.79
C LEU A 157 8.68 -9.80 15.84
N ARG A 158 9.87 -9.39 15.42
CA ARG A 158 10.74 -8.54 16.23
C ARG A 158 10.08 -7.18 16.51
N PRO A 159 10.54 -6.44 17.54
CA PRO A 159 10.11 -5.07 17.77
C PRO A 159 10.27 -4.23 16.50
N MET A 160 9.30 -3.36 16.23
CA MET A 160 9.31 -2.44 15.07
C MET A 160 9.48 -3.13 13.70
N ALA A 161 9.07 -4.39 13.58
CA ALA A 161 9.20 -5.19 12.35
C ALA A 161 7.86 -5.43 11.65
N ARG A 162 7.93 -5.83 10.38
CA ARG A 162 6.77 -6.26 9.58
C ARG A 162 7.03 -7.59 8.89
N GLN A 163 5.95 -8.33 8.61
CA GLN A 163 6.00 -9.60 7.88
C GLN A 163 4.73 -9.81 7.06
N ILE A 164 4.88 -10.22 5.81
CA ILE A 164 3.77 -10.80 5.03
C ILE A 164 3.71 -12.30 5.35
N MET A 165 2.56 -12.74 5.84
CA MET A 165 2.24 -14.13 6.09
C MET A 165 1.33 -14.63 4.97
N ARG A 166 1.65 -15.82 4.44
CA ARG A 166 0.76 -16.52 3.50
C ARG A 166 -0.58 -16.84 4.16
N GLU A 167 -1.56 -17.09 3.32
CA GLU A 167 -2.91 -17.43 3.72
C GLU A 167 -2.93 -18.55 4.79
N PRO A 168 -3.65 -18.37 5.92
CA PRO A 168 -3.72 -19.33 7.02
C PRO A 168 -4.65 -20.50 6.69
N ALA A 169 -5.56 -20.31 5.73
CA ALA A 169 -6.45 -21.31 5.16
C ALA A 169 -6.57 -21.10 3.64
N LYS A 170 -7.04 -22.11 2.89
CA LYS A 170 -7.21 -22.01 1.42
C LYS A 170 -8.53 -21.40 0.98
N ALA A 171 -9.55 -21.51 1.82
CA ALA A 171 -10.91 -21.05 1.55
C ALA A 171 -11.43 -20.34 2.79
N THR A 172 -12.53 -19.60 2.64
CA THR A 172 -13.22 -18.95 3.76
C THR A 172 -13.49 -19.95 4.88
N GLY A 173 -13.15 -19.59 6.11
CA GLY A 173 -13.35 -20.43 7.28
C GLY A 173 -12.47 -20.03 8.46
N ASP A 174 -12.78 -20.59 9.62
CA ASP A 174 -12.07 -20.26 10.85
C ASP A 174 -10.71 -20.96 10.92
N TYR A 175 -9.72 -20.26 11.48
CA TYR A 175 -8.43 -20.83 11.85
C TYR A 175 -8.09 -20.48 13.31
N PRO A 176 -7.42 -21.39 14.04
CA PRO A 176 -6.96 -21.10 15.39
C PRO A 176 -5.86 -20.05 15.38
N VAL A 177 -5.82 -19.23 16.43
CA VAL A 177 -4.82 -18.20 16.64
C VAL A 177 -4.37 -18.28 18.08
N ASP A 178 -3.07 -18.45 18.28
CA ASP A 178 -2.42 -18.38 19.58
C ASP A 178 -1.21 -17.46 19.47
N ILE A 179 -1.24 -16.33 20.14
CA ILE A 179 -0.22 -15.29 20.08
C ILE A 179 0.20 -14.97 21.50
N GLN A 180 1.50 -14.82 21.67
CA GLN A 180 2.15 -14.41 22.89
C GLN A 180 3.09 -13.23 22.61
N TYR A 181 3.41 -12.48 23.66
CA TYR A 181 4.39 -11.41 23.61
C TYR A 181 5.45 -11.61 24.68
N ARG A 182 6.62 -11.04 24.45
CA ARG A 182 7.75 -11.02 25.38
C ARG A 182 8.30 -9.61 25.50
N LEU A 183 8.41 -9.14 26.73
CA LEU A 183 8.96 -7.84 27.06
C LEU A 183 10.47 -7.78 26.76
N PRO A 184 11.01 -6.59 26.41
CA PRO A 184 12.44 -6.42 26.18
C PRO A 184 13.29 -6.91 27.36
N GLY A 185 14.28 -7.75 27.09
CA GLY A 185 15.21 -8.26 28.10
C GLY A 185 14.67 -9.39 28.97
N GLU A 186 13.39 -9.77 28.81
CA GLU A 186 12.80 -10.86 29.57
C GLU A 186 12.88 -12.18 28.79
N THR A 187 12.91 -13.31 29.49
CA THR A 187 12.92 -14.65 28.88
C THR A 187 11.52 -15.22 28.74
N ASP A 188 10.61 -14.81 29.62
CA ASP A 188 9.27 -15.34 29.71
C ASP A 188 8.38 -14.77 28.61
N SER A 189 7.31 -15.49 28.29
CA SER A 189 6.30 -15.06 27.32
C SER A 189 4.95 -15.02 28.02
N TRP A 190 4.14 -14.02 27.69
CA TRP A 190 2.78 -13.86 28.18
C TRP A 190 1.77 -14.01 27.05
N PRO A 191 0.59 -14.58 27.32
CA PRO A 191 -0.44 -14.70 26.31
C PRO A 191 -0.94 -13.31 25.88
N LEU A 192 -1.11 -13.14 24.57
CA LEU A 192 -1.74 -11.96 23.97
C LEU A 192 -3.15 -12.30 23.47
N CYS A 193 -3.31 -13.45 22.81
CA CYS A 193 -4.57 -13.87 22.22
C CYS A 193 -4.59 -15.38 22.02
N ALA A 194 -5.66 -16.05 22.42
CA ALA A 194 -5.90 -17.45 22.11
C ALA A 194 -7.38 -17.60 21.68
N THR A 195 -7.63 -17.73 20.38
CA THR A 195 -8.99 -17.68 19.81
C THR A 195 -9.05 -18.32 18.41
N LYS A 196 -10.16 -18.12 17.70
CA LYS A 196 -10.29 -18.41 16.26
C LYS A 196 -10.63 -17.13 15.52
N TRP A 197 -10.03 -16.96 14.34
CA TRP A 197 -10.35 -15.85 13.43
C TRP A 197 -10.85 -16.40 12.10
N LEU A 198 -11.68 -15.60 11.41
CA LEU A 198 -12.21 -15.93 10.09
C LEU A 198 -11.21 -15.57 9.00
N HIS A 199 -10.89 -16.50 8.11
CA HIS A 199 -10.12 -16.24 6.91
C HIS A 199 -11.03 -15.76 5.79
N ASN A 200 -10.58 -14.72 5.06
CA ASN A 200 -11.22 -14.28 3.82
C ASN A 200 -10.18 -14.30 2.67
N PRO A 201 -10.32 -15.21 1.69
CA PRO A 201 -9.37 -15.32 0.58
C PRO A 201 -9.50 -14.18 -0.44
N SER A 202 -10.58 -13.40 -0.40
CA SER A 202 -10.87 -12.31 -1.34
C SER A 202 -10.41 -10.94 -0.83
N ALA A 203 -9.75 -10.88 0.32
CA ALA A 203 -9.30 -9.63 0.91
C ALA A 203 -7.87 -9.74 1.42
N ARG A 204 -7.16 -8.61 1.45
CA ARG A 204 -5.89 -8.49 2.16
C ARG A 204 -6.19 -8.05 3.58
N ILE A 205 -5.49 -8.62 4.57
CA ILE A 205 -5.68 -8.25 5.97
C ILE A 205 -4.41 -7.59 6.50
N ILE A 206 -4.50 -6.35 6.97
CA ILE A 206 -3.40 -5.67 7.65
C ILE A 206 -3.61 -5.83 9.16
N MET A 207 -2.64 -6.43 9.83
CA MET A 207 -2.64 -6.69 11.26
C MET A 207 -1.63 -5.79 11.95
N LEU A 208 -2.08 -4.94 12.86
CA LEU A 208 -1.25 -4.02 13.61
C LEU A 208 -1.22 -4.45 15.07
N ILE A 209 -0.02 -4.51 15.64
CA ILE A 209 0.21 -4.74 17.06
C ILE A 209 0.73 -3.44 17.66
N LEU A 210 -0.08 -2.83 18.51
CA LEU A 210 0.09 -1.47 19.00
C LEU A 210 0.44 -1.47 20.48
N PRO A 211 1.27 -0.51 20.94
CA PRO A 211 1.38 -0.23 22.37
C PRO A 211 0.07 0.40 22.84
N GLU A 212 -0.39 0.02 24.02
CA GLU A 212 -1.60 0.57 24.62
C GLU A 212 -1.19 1.40 25.86
N SER A 213 -1.69 2.63 25.94
CA SER A 213 -1.31 3.53 27.04
C SER A 213 -1.80 2.99 28.38
N GLY A 214 -0.93 3.00 29.40
CA GLY A 214 -1.28 2.54 30.74
C GLY A 214 -1.23 1.02 30.95
N THR A 215 -0.84 0.23 29.94
CA THR A 215 -0.65 -1.22 30.08
C THR A 215 0.56 -1.71 29.30
N ARG A 216 1.16 -2.82 29.75
CA ARG A 216 2.26 -3.50 29.04
C ARG A 216 1.75 -4.50 27.99
N ILE A 217 0.46 -4.81 28.03
CA ILE A 217 -0.19 -5.76 27.12
C ILE A 217 -0.43 -5.04 25.78
N PRO A 218 0.16 -5.50 24.68
CA PRO A 218 -0.13 -4.94 23.37
C PRO A 218 -1.60 -5.10 22.98
N ARG A 219 -2.05 -4.29 22.02
CA ARG A 219 -3.35 -4.46 21.37
C ARG A 219 -3.16 -4.93 19.93
N ILE A 220 -4.00 -5.86 19.49
CA ILE A 220 -4.08 -6.26 18.07
C ILE A 220 -5.27 -5.53 17.43
N MET A 221 -5.03 -4.94 16.25
CA MET A 221 -6.06 -4.33 15.41
C MET A 221 -5.92 -4.81 13.97
N SER A 222 -7.03 -5.02 13.28
CA SER A 222 -7.04 -5.53 11.91
C SER A 222 -7.81 -4.62 10.97
N PHE A 223 -7.32 -4.48 9.74
CA PHE A 223 -7.97 -3.76 8.65
C PHE A 223 -8.12 -4.67 7.45
N THR A 224 -9.33 -4.75 6.91
CA THR A 224 -9.64 -5.59 5.75
C THR A 224 -9.69 -4.72 4.50
N ASP A 225 -8.89 -5.06 3.50
CA ASP A 225 -8.85 -4.39 2.20
C ASP A 225 -9.50 -5.28 1.14
N PHE A 226 -10.74 -4.92 0.79
CA PHE A 226 -11.39 -5.37 -0.43
C PHE A 226 -10.98 -4.42 -1.54
N ARG A 227 -9.90 -4.75 -2.27
CA ARG A 227 -9.58 -4.02 -3.50
C ARG A 227 -10.66 -4.37 -4.52
N GLU A 228 -11.42 -3.37 -4.96
CA GLU A 228 -12.35 -3.55 -6.07
C GLU A 228 -11.56 -4.10 -7.26
N LYS A 229 -11.97 -5.25 -7.80
CA LYS A 229 -11.40 -5.74 -9.05
C LYS A 229 -11.77 -4.69 -10.12
N PRO A 230 -10.84 -4.28 -11.00
CA PRO A 230 -11.22 -3.55 -12.18
C PRO A 230 -12.36 -4.30 -12.85
N ALA A 231 -13.45 -3.61 -13.18
CA ALA A 231 -14.55 -4.23 -13.92
C ALA A 231 -13.95 -4.94 -15.14
N GLU A 232 -14.23 -6.23 -15.31
CA GLU A 232 -13.88 -6.93 -16.55
C GLU A 232 -14.47 -6.10 -17.69
N GLN A 233 -13.61 -5.54 -18.53
CA GLN A 233 -14.06 -4.89 -19.75
C GLN A 233 -14.92 -5.93 -20.50
N PRO A 234 -16.17 -5.60 -20.87
CA PRO A 234 -17.01 -6.55 -21.57
C PRO A 234 -16.24 -6.99 -22.81
N SER A 235 -15.94 -8.28 -22.87
CA SER A 235 -15.24 -8.88 -24.01
C SER A 235 -16.00 -8.47 -25.27
N SER A 236 -15.37 -7.66 -26.10
CA SER A 236 -15.87 -7.37 -27.44
C SER A 236 -15.91 -8.70 -28.19
N GLN A 237 -17.09 -9.34 -28.21
CA GLN A 237 -17.31 -10.52 -29.02
C GLN A 237 -17.11 -10.13 -30.50
N PRO A 238 -16.31 -10.87 -31.28
CA PRO A 238 -16.20 -10.66 -32.71
C PRO A 238 -17.56 -10.95 -33.36
N GLY A 239 -18.02 -10.03 -34.19
CA GLY A 239 -19.31 -10.10 -34.88
C GLY A 239 -19.49 -11.39 -35.66
N LEU A 240 -20.64 -12.04 -35.44
CA LEU A 240 -21.18 -13.04 -36.34
C LEU A 240 -21.47 -12.37 -37.69
N SER A 241 -20.57 -12.58 -38.66
CA SER A 241 -20.86 -12.36 -40.07
C SER A 241 -22.02 -13.26 -40.47
N ARG A 242 -23.18 -12.65 -40.77
CA ARG A 242 -24.24 -13.31 -41.54
C ARG A 242 -23.65 -13.66 -42.91
N GLN A 243 -23.38 -14.93 -43.16
CA GLN A 243 -23.33 -15.45 -44.52
C GLN A 243 -24.78 -15.56 -45.00
N GLY A 244 -25.13 -14.75 -45.99
CA GLY A 244 -26.30 -14.99 -46.81
C GLY A 244 -25.99 -16.08 -47.84
N GLN A 245 -26.84 -17.10 -47.85
CA GLN A 245 -27.24 -17.82 -49.04
C GLN A 245 -28.76 -17.81 -49.08
#